data_AF-A0A3C1T7Z0-F1
#
_entry.id   AF-A0A3C1T7Z0-F1
#
_cell.length_a   1.000
_cell.length_b   1.000
_cell.length_c   1.000
_cell.angle_alpha   90.00
_cell.angle_beta   90.00
_cell.angle_gamma   90.00
#
_symmetry.space_group_name_H-M   'P 1'
#
loop_
_entity.id
_entity.type
_entity.pdbx_description
1 polymer ?
#
loop_
_entity_poly.entity_id
_entity_poly.type
_entity_poly.pdbx_seq_one_letter_code
_entity_poly.pdbx_strand_id
1 'polypeptide(L)'
;MKTKKTSFELRSVSVLHVLILFLLILFLFSCKKSDNPGSNNEQASSYSSEVLDKWITVQLRLMRNATGIPNHAFARYYSYSGVAAFESLAPGIPGNSVWRSKWNGLTGLPPAGHSKDYYYPANINGAMAAINRAFFPNASAADKAVIDSLEAALTQEFLATQSQPRVNVSAQFGKDVATAVFNWAETDGYKNANSAYSIPGGAGMWKPTAPAYAAPATPYWGNNRTVITGSITATQPAPPVAYSTDPSSAFYGMAKQVYDASQVLTDEQKAMAIFWRDVPGATTPGHWLSIVQQVIRIKRASLDEGALAYAVTGAAVNDALIAIFKAKYQYTLVRPITYIREVMGIDTWNAYIGTPAHPEYVSAHSSLSAAAAGVLQELFGNINSFTDHTYDYMGLAPRTYTSFAAIANEAGISRLYAGIHYVPSIQAGLEQGRKVSDNIFSKK
;
A
#
# COMPACT_ATOMS: atom_id res chain seq x y z
N MET A 1 69.19 78.84 -30.80
CA MET A 1 68.14 77.85 -31.13
C MET A 1 68.80 76.51 -31.46
N LYS A 2 68.78 75.53 -30.55
CA LYS A 2 69.29 74.16 -30.79
C LYS A 2 68.13 73.18 -30.63
N THR A 3 67.78 72.52 -31.71
CA THR A 3 66.78 71.46 -31.85
C THR A 3 67.38 70.09 -31.46
N LYS A 4 66.67 69.31 -30.64
CA LYS A 4 66.95 67.88 -30.43
C LYS A 4 65.86 67.07 -31.14
N LYS A 5 66.25 66.22 -32.09
CA LYS A 5 65.44 65.13 -32.66
C LYS A 5 65.72 63.86 -31.85
N THR A 6 64.68 63.20 -31.38
CA THR A 6 64.71 61.84 -30.83
C THR A 6 64.15 60.87 -31.87
N SER A 7 64.96 59.91 -32.29
CA SER A 7 64.58 58.77 -33.14
C SER A 7 64.12 57.60 -32.26
N PHE A 8 62.98 57.00 -32.62
CA PHE A 8 62.46 55.78 -32.00
C PHE A 8 62.76 54.60 -32.94
N GLU A 9 63.56 53.64 -32.49
CA GLU A 9 63.76 52.38 -33.22
C GLU A 9 62.64 51.39 -32.84
N LEU A 10 61.89 50.92 -33.83
CA LEU A 10 61.02 49.75 -33.67
C LEU A 10 61.86 48.47 -33.87
N ARG A 11 62.01 47.67 -32.82
CA ARG A 11 62.51 46.30 -32.92
C ARG A 11 61.45 45.41 -33.57
N SER A 12 61.83 44.72 -34.65
CA SER A 12 61.01 43.73 -35.33
C SER A 12 60.76 42.52 -34.43
N VAL A 13 59.54 42.40 -33.91
CA VAL A 13 59.07 41.14 -33.31
C VAL A 13 58.85 40.17 -34.47
N SER A 14 59.57 39.04 -34.50
CA SER A 14 59.44 38.10 -35.60
C SER A 14 58.04 37.47 -35.62
N VAL A 15 57.44 37.41 -36.81
CA VAL A 15 56.08 36.89 -37.07
C VAL A 15 55.85 35.50 -36.47
N LEU A 16 56.93 34.72 -36.31
CA LEU A 16 56.92 33.40 -35.67
C LEU A 16 56.56 33.45 -34.17
N HIS A 17 57.01 34.46 -33.43
CA HIS A 17 56.68 34.61 -32.01
C HIS A 17 55.23 35.05 -31.80
N VAL A 18 54.68 35.86 -32.71
CA VAL A 18 53.27 36.27 -32.67
C VAL A 18 52.36 35.07 -32.97
N LEU A 19 52.72 34.22 -33.95
CA LEU A 19 51.97 33.00 -34.27
C LEU A 19 51.99 31.96 -33.15
N ILE A 20 53.13 31.76 -32.49
CA ILE A 20 53.24 30.84 -31.35
C ILE A 20 52.41 31.34 -30.16
N LEU A 21 52.43 32.66 -29.89
CA LEU A 21 51.62 33.26 -28.83
C LEU A 21 50.11 33.17 -29.15
N PHE A 22 49.72 33.33 -30.42
CA PHE A 22 48.32 33.20 -30.84
C PHE A 22 47.81 31.75 -30.77
N LEU A 23 48.63 30.77 -31.12
CA LEU A 23 48.32 29.34 -30.96
C LEU A 23 48.22 28.93 -29.48
N LEU A 24 49.09 29.45 -28.61
CA LEU A 24 49.01 29.23 -27.16
C LEU A 24 47.74 29.86 -26.55
N ILE A 25 47.30 31.02 -27.04
CA ILE A 25 46.05 31.66 -26.60
C ILE A 25 44.83 30.85 -27.07
N LEU A 26 44.86 30.26 -28.27
CA LEU A 26 43.77 29.40 -28.77
C LEU A 26 43.62 28.10 -27.95
N PHE A 27 44.71 27.55 -27.39
CA PHE A 27 44.64 26.41 -26.46
C PHE A 27 44.14 26.77 -25.06
N LEU A 28 44.25 28.04 -24.62
CA LEU A 28 43.72 28.51 -23.34
C LEU A 28 42.20 28.74 -23.36
N PHE A 29 41.56 28.77 -24.53
CA PHE A 29 40.10 28.92 -24.67
C PHE A 29 39.35 27.64 -25.07
N SER A 30 40.04 26.51 -25.27
CA SER A 30 39.45 25.26 -25.77
C SER A 30 39.10 24.21 -24.70
N CYS A 31 39.07 24.60 -23.42
CA CYS A 31 38.56 23.74 -22.35
C CYS A 31 37.82 24.57 -21.30
N LYS A 32 36.70 25.21 -21.69
CA LYS A 32 35.62 25.37 -20.73
C LYS A 32 34.90 24.03 -20.64
N LYS A 33 35.34 23.21 -19.69
CA LYS A 33 34.47 22.19 -19.09
C LYS A 33 33.21 22.95 -18.70
N SER A 34 32.10 22.68 -19.37
CA SER A 34 30.81 23.15 -18.88
C SER A 34 30.68 22.55 -17.49
N ASP A 35 30.80 23.37 -16.46
CA ASP A 35 30.27 23.01 -15.15
C ASP A 35 28.82 22.64 -15.40
N ASN A 36 28.54 21.35 -15.30
CA ASN A 36 27.22 20.79 -15.51
C ASN A 36 26.34 21.44 -14.45
N PRO A 37 25.33 22.28 -14.77
CA PRO A 37 24.49 22.89 -13.74
C PRO A 37 23.53 21.88 -13.09
N GLY A 38 23.56 20.61 -13.52
CA GLY A 38 22.48 19.64 -13.32
C GLY A 38 22.80 18.50 -12.36
N SER A 39 23.28 18.78 -11.15
CA SER A 39 22.91 17.93 -10.01
C SER A 39 22.27 18.80 -8.96
N ASN A 40 21.03 19.22 -9.21
CA ASN A 40 20.19 19.68 -8.11
C ASN A 40 20.10 18.49 -7.14
N ASN A 41 20.79 18.60 -6.00
CA ASN A 41 20.74 17.65 -4.87
C ASN A 41 19.38 17.72 -4.15
N GLU A 42 18.31 17.94 -4.91
CA GLU A 42 16.96 17.94 -4.40
C GLU A 42 16.67 16.55 -3.83
N GLN A 43 16.06 16.56 -2.65
CA GLN A 43 15.61 15.35 -1.97
C GLN A 43 14.14 15.16 -2.27
N ALA A 44 13.65 13.93 -2.23
CA ALA A 44 12.22 13.68 -2.39
C ALA A 44 11.40 14.41 -1.30
N SER A 45 11.98 14.63 -0.12
CA SER A 45 11.39 15.41 0.98
C SER A 45 11.11 16.88 0.66
N SER A 46 11.73 17.46 -0.37
CA SER A 46 11.46 18.87 -0.75
C SER A 46 10.17 19.03 -1.57
N TYR A 47 9.49 17.94 -1.91
CA TYR A 47 8.29 17.92 -2.73
C TYR A 47 7.04 17.60 -1.92
N SER A 48 5.90 18.17 -2.32
CA SER A 48 4.61 17.80 -1.75
C SER A 48 4.17 16.40 -2.23
N SER A 49 3.32 15.74 -1.45
CA SER A 49 2.69 14.46 -1.83
C SER A 49 1.53 14.59 -2.84
N GLU A 50 1.33 15.74 -3.49
CA GLU A 50 0.13 15.97 -4.33
C GLU A 50 0.02 15.01 -5.51
N VAL A 51 1.14 14.73 -6.19
CA VAL A 51 1.17 13.75 -7.28
C VAL A 51 0.79 12.35 -6.79
N LEU A 52 1.28 11.96 -5.62
CA LEU A 52 0.98 10.67 -5.01
C LEU A 52 -0.49 10.58 -4.61
N ASP A 53 -1.03 11.65 -4.04
CA ASP A 53 -2.44 11.77 -3.67
C ASP A 53 -3.39 11.57 -4.87
N LYS A 54 -3.08 12.20 -6.01
CA LYS A 54 -3.84 12.01 -7.26
C LYS A 54 -3.79 10.54 -7.72
N TRP A 55 -2.64 9.89 -7.62
CA TRP A 55 -2.48 8.48 -7.99
C TRP A 55 -3.15 7.50 -7.03
N ILE A 56 -3.16 7.77 -5.72
CA ILE A 56 -3.92 6.97 -4.74
C ILE A 56 -5.42 7.05 -5.06
N THR A 57 -5.92 8.24 -5.42
CA THR A 57 -7.32 8.41 -5.86
C THR A 57 -7.66 7.52 -7.05
N VAL A 58 -6.78 7.45 -8.05
CA VAL A 58 -6.95 6.56 -9.21
C VAL A 58 -6.92 5.09 -8.78
N GLN A 59 -5.97 4.68 -7.93
CA GLN A 59 -5.91 3.29 -7.49
C GLN A 59 -7.17 2.87 -6.69
N LEU A 60 -7.69 3.73 -5.82
CA LEU A 60 -8.94 3.48 -5.10
C LEU A 60 -10.12 3.26 -6.04
N ARG A 61 -10.20 4.04 -7.13
CA ARG A 61 -11.18 3.83 -8.20
C ARG A 61 -10.97 2.49 -8.91
N LEU A 62 -9.74 2.15 -9.27
CA LEU A 62 -9.43 0.89 -9.96
C LEU A 62 -9.80 -0.32 -9.09
N MET A 63 -9.48 -0.28 -7.80
CA MET A 63 -9.83 -1.34 -6.84
C MET A 63 -11.34 -1.49 -6.67
N ARG A 64 -12.09 -0.40 -6.67
CA ARG A 64 -13.56 -0.40 -6.59
C ARG A 64 -14.22 -0.99 -7.83
N ASN A 65 -13.71 -0.64 -9.01
CA ASN A 65 -14.33 -0.98 -10.28
C ASN A 65 -13.91 -2.36 -10.81
N ALA A 66 -12.78 -2.89 -10.36
CA ALA A 66 -12.25 -4.14 -10.86
C ALA A 66 -13.15 -5.34 -10.50
N THR A 67 -13.34 -6.22 -11.47
CA THR A 67 -14.11 -7.46 -11.33
C THR A 67 -13.18 -8.67 -11.39
N GLY A 68 -13.62 -9.81 -10.85
CA GLY A 68 -12.84 -11.05 -10.86
C GLY A 68 -11.64 -11.08 -9.91
N ILE A 69 -11.42 -10.03 -9.11
CA ILE A 69 -10.41 -9.99 -8.06
C ILE A 69 -11.12 -10.13 -6.70
N PRO A 70 -10.77 -11.13 -5.88
CA PRO A 70 -11.31 -11.23 -4.53
C PRO A 70 -10.97 -10.00 -3.69
N ASN A 71 -11.91 -9.50 -2.89
CA ASN A 71 -11.78 -8.28 -2.07
C ASN A 71 -10.43 -8.19 -1.32
N HIS A 72 -10.06 -9.24 -0.61
CA HIS A 72 -8.82 -9.26 0.16
C HIS A 72 -7.57 -9.28 -0.72
N ALA A 73 -7.63 -9.81 -1.94
CA ALA A 73 -6.48 -9.89 -2.84
C ALA A 73 -5.96 -8.50 -3.26
N PHE A 74 -6.76 -7.44 -3.11
CA PHE A 74 -6.28 -6.07 -3.34
C PHE A 74 -5.20 -5.62 -2.34
N ALA A 75 -4.95 -6.33 -1.25
CA ALA A 75 -3.80 -6.06 -0.38
C ALA A 75 -2.48 -6.17 -1.16
N ARG A 76 -2.41 -7.10 -2.11
CA ARG A 76 -1.29 -7.27 -3.04
C ARG A 76 -1.08 -6.02 -3.90
N TYR A 77 -2.17 -5.49 -4.45
CA TYR A 77 -2.18 -4.35 -5.36
C TYR A 77 -1.79 -3.06 -4.64
N TYR A 78 -2.32 -2.89 -3.42
CA TYR A 78 -1.93 -1.82 -2.51
C TYR A 78 -0.42 -1.91 -2.22
N SER A 79 0.05 -3.06 -1.72
CA SER A 79 1.44 -3.21 -1.30
C SER A 79 2.45 -2.94 -2.40
N TYR A 80 2.35 -3.63 -3.54
CA TYR A 80 3.37 -3.55 -4.57
C TYR A 80 3.34 -2.21 -5.31
N SER A 81 2.17 -1.56 -5.46
CA SER A 81 2.13 -0.19 -5.98
C SER A 81 2.77 0.82 -5.02
N GLY A 82 2.58 0.63 -3.71
CA GLY A 82 3.29 1.43 -2.70
C GLY A 82 4.81 1.26 -2.78
N VAL A 83 5.31 0.03 -2.88
CA VAL A 83 6.74 -0.24 -3.05
C VAL A 83 7.27 0.37 -4.35
N ALA A 84 6.53 0.29 -5.46
CA ALA A 84 6.92 0.93 -6.72
C ALA A 84 7.01 2.45 -6.59
N ALA A 85 6.06 3.10 -5.92
CA ALA A 85 6.12 4.53 -5.62
C ALA A 85 7.36 4.88 -4.79
N PHE A 86 7.57 4.20 -3.66
CA PHE A 86 8.67 4.51 -2.76
C PHE A 86 10.05 4.26 -3.39
N GLU A 87 10.25 3.13 -4.05
CA GLU A 87 11.52 2.81 -4.71
C GLU A 87 11.81 3.73 -5.92
N SER A 88 10.78 4.34 -6.52
CA SER A 88 10.96 5.35 -7.58
C SER A 88 11.58 6.65 -7.06
N LEU A 89 11.55 6.87 -5.75
CA LEU A 89 12.15 8.03 -5.08
C LEU A 89 13.54 7.75 -4.54
N ALA A 90 14.01 6.50 -4.60
CA ALA A 90 15.26 6.09 -3.98
C ALA A 90 16.50 6.94 -4.28
N PRO A 91 16.70 7.51 -5.50
CA PRO A 91 17.82 8.41 -5.75
C PRO A 91 17.85 9.65 -4.85
N GLY A 92 16.69 10.08 -4.33
CA GLY A 92 16.49 11.29 -3.52
C GLY A 92 16.13 11.05 -2.07
N ILE A 93 16.22 9.81 -1.58
CA ILE A 93 15.94 9.46 -0.18
C ILE A 93 17.26 9.01 0.48
N PRO A 94 17.89 9.88 1.29
CA PRO A 94 19.03 9.48 2.11
C PRO A 94 18.66 8.27 2.98
N GLY A 95 19.49 7.22 2.95
CA GLY A 95 19.23 6.02 3.77
C GLY A 95 18.15 5.08 3.24
N ASN A 96 17.68 5.23 1.99
CA ASN A 96 16.71 4.30 1.38
C ASN A 96 17.14 2.82 1.46
N SER A 97 18.44 2.55 1.56
CA SER A 97 19.00 1.20 1.73
C SER A 97 18.43 0.44 2.93
N VAL A 98 18.00 1.13 3.99
CA VAL A 98 17.38 0.51 5.17
C VAL A 98 16.09 -0.21 4.79
N TRP A 99 15.17 0.49 4.13
CA TRP A 99 13.90 -0.10 3.67
C TRP A 99 14.11 -1.10 2.54
N ARG A 100 15.01 -0.78 1.60
CA ARG A 100 15.36 -1.70 0.51
C ARG A 100 15.82 -3.07 1.02
N SER A 101 16.55 -3.12 2.12
CA SER A 101 17.00 -4.36 2.75
C SER A 101 15.89 -5.18 3.44
N LYS A 102 14.73 -4.55 3.71
CA LYS A 102 13.57 -5.20 4.32
C LYS A 102 12.67 -5.89 3.29
N TRP A 103 12.67 -5.45 2.03
CA TRP A 103 11.90 -6.10 0.96
C TRP A 103 12.38 -7.52 0.72
N ASN A 104 11.46 -8.47 0.81
CA ASN A 104 11.79 -9.89 0.75
C ASN A 104 12.09 -10.33 -0.69
N GLY A 105 13.36 -10.30 -1.05
CA GLY A 105 13.83 -10.76 -2.35
C GLY A 105 13.49 -9.82 -3.52
N LEU A 106 13.32 -8.51 -3.27
CA LEU A 106 13.20 -7.54 -4.37
C LEU A 106 14.54 -7.39 -5.07
N THR A 107 14.57 -7.71 -6.37
CA THR A 107 15.74 -7.61 -7.24
C THR A 107 15.38 -6.95 -8.56
N GLY A 108 16.38 -6.51 -9.34
CA GLY A 108 16.16 -5.99 -10.69
C GLY A 108 15.74 -4.51 -10.74
N LEU A 109 15.78 -3.79 -9.62
CA LEU A 109 15.61 -2.34 -9.60
C LEU A 109 16.69 -1.67 -10.49
N PRO A 110 16.33 -0.63 -11.27
CA PRO A 110 17.31 0.14 -12.01
C PRO A 110 18.33 0.76 -11.04
N PRO A 111 19.61 0.91 -11.44
CA PRO A 111 20.59 1.61 -10.62
C PRO A 111 20.05 3.00 -10.27
N ALA A 112 20.07 3.36 -8.98
CA ALA A 112 19.76 4.71 -8.54
C ALA A 112 20.84 5.63 -9.12
N GLY A 113 20.55 6.22 -10.27
CA GLY A 113 21.49 7.09 -10.97
C GLY A 113 21.62 8.39 -10.21
N HIS A 114 22.38 8.41 -9.11
CA HIS A 114 22.58 9.61 -8.28
C HIS A 114 23.23 10.78 -9.05
N SER A 115 23.77 10.51 -10.24
CA SER A 115 24.32 11.52 -11.16
C SER A 115 23.27 12.10 -12.13
N LYS A 116 22.01 11.65 -12.08
CA LYS A 116 20.94 12.13 -12.97
C LYS A 116 20.09 13.16 -12.24
N ASP A 117 19.82 14.26 -12.93
CA ASP A 117 18.90 15.30 -12.47
C ASP A 117 17.45 14.80 -12.57
N TYR A 118 16.93 14.28 -11.45
CA TYR A 118 15.56 13.77 -11.37
C TYR A 118 14.60 14.85 -10.86
N TYR A 119 13.37 14.82 -11.39
CA TYR A 119 12.21 15.51 -10.85
C TYR A 119 11.29 14.44 -10.24
N TYR A 120 11.36 14.27 -8.91
CA TYR A 120 10.71 13.15 -8.22
C TYR A 120 9.20 13.03 -8.42
N PRO A 121 8.42 14.13 -8.60
CA PRO A 121 7.02 13.98 -8.96
C PRO A 121 6.80 13.26 -10.30
N ALA A 122 7.70 13.45 -11.29
CA ALA A 122 7.65 12.69 -12.54
C ALA A 122 8.06 11.22 -12.34
N ASN A 123 8.96 10.89 -11.40
CA ASN A 123 9.25 9.49 -11.04
C ASN A 123 7.98 8.78 -10.56
N ILE A 124 7.26 9.39 -9.60
CA ILE A 124 6.00 8.85 -9.07
C ILE A 124 4.96 8.72 -10.18
N ASN A 125 4.83 9.74 -11.05
CA ASN A 125 3.88 9.71 -12.14
C ASN A 125 4.10 8.52 -13.09
N GLY A 126 5.36 8.31 -13.50
CA GLY A 126 5.72 7.18 -14.36
C GLY A 126 5.53 5.83 -13.66
N ALA A 127 5.97 5.71 -12.40
CA ALA A 127 5.85 4.47 -11.63
C ALA A 127 4.40 4.07 -11.40
N MET A 128 3.57 5.00 -10.95
CA MET A 128 2.17 4.75 -10.63
C MET A 128 1.32 4.46 -11.87
N ALA A 129 1.60 5.13 -12.99
CA ALA A 129 0.94 4.82 -14.25
C ALA A 129 1.29 3.40 -14.74
N ALA A 130 2.58 3.05 -14.74
CA ALA A 130 3.03 1.73 -15.20
C ALA A 130 2.52 0.58 -14.31
N ILE A 131 2.64 0.70 -12.98
CA ILE A 131 2.25 -0.38 -12.06
C ILE A 131 0.73 -0.61 -12.07
N ASN A 132 -0.07 0.46 -12.18
CA ASN A 132 -1.53 0.31 -12.27
C ASN A 132 -1.95 -0.30 -13.61
N ARG A 133 -1.30 0.03 -14.74
CA ARG A 133 -1.57 -0.68 -16.01
C ARG A 133 -1.25 -2.17 -15.91
N ALA A 134 -0.13 -2.51 -15.27
CA ALA A 134 0.31 -3.89 -15.11
C ALA A 134 -0.61 -4.71 -14.19
N PHE A 135 -1.07 -4.13 -13.08
CA PHE A 135 -1.96 -4.81 -12.14
C PHE A 135 -3.40 -4.89 -12.64
N PHE A 136 -3.88 -3.93 -13.42
CA PHE A 136 -5.26 -3.90 -13.91
C PHE A 136 -5.34 -4.08 -15.44
N PRO A 137 -4.82 -5.20 -16.01
CA PRO A 137 -4.81 -5.41 -17.46
C PRO A 137 -6.24 -5.51 -18.04
N ASN A 138 -7.18 -5.98 -17.21
CA ASN A 138 -8.60 -6.15 -17.52
C ASN A 138 -9.46 -4.97 -17.06
N ALA A 139 -8.87 -3.82 -16.69
CA ALA A 139 -9.63 -2.60 -16.40
C ALA A 139 -10.55 -2.22 -17.57
N SER A 140 -11.67 -1.59 -17.25
CA SER A 140 -12.59 -1.04 -18.25
C SER A 140 -11.88 0.00 -19.13
N ALA A 141 -12.40 0.27 -20.34
CA ALA A 141 -11.86 1.31 -21.20
C ALA A 141 -11.84 2.68 -20.50
N ALA A 142 -12.87 2.99 -19.70
CA ALA A 142 -12.94 4.21 -18.91
C ALA A 142 -11.85 4.28 -17.85
N ASP A 143 -11.57 3.18 -17.17
CA ASP A 143 -10.53 3.14 -16.13
C ASP A 143 -9.11 3.16 -16.71
N LYS A 144 -8.89 2.52 -17.86
CA LYS A 144 -7.64 2.67 -18.63
C LYS A 144 -7.42 4.13 -19.04
N ALA A 145 -8.46 4.77 -19.57
CA ALA A 145 -8.41 6.17 -19.94
C ALA A 145 -8.14 7.10 -18.75
N VAL A 146 -8.61 6.78 -17.54
CA VAL A 146 -8.29 7.54 -16.32
C VAL A 146 -6.79 7.48 -15.99
N ILE A 147 -6.16 6.30 -16.10
CA ILE A 147 -4.71 6.15 -15.91
C ILE A 147 -3.96 7.00 -16.95
N ASP A 148 -4.31 6.85 -18.23
CA ASP A 148 -3.63 7.54 -19.33
C ASP A 148 -3.79 9.06 -19.24
N SER A 149 -5.00 9.53 -18.90
CA SER A 149 -5.30 10.96 -18.78
C SER A 149 -4.56 11.59 -17.60
N LEU A 150 -4.50 10.92 -16.44
CA LEU A 150 -3.77 11.46 -15.29
C LEU A 150 -2.26 11.51 -15.55
N GLU A 151 -1.67 10.46 -16.14
CA GLU A 151 -0.25 10.47 -16.48
C GLU A 151 0.08 11.62 -17.45
N ALA A 152 -0.73 11.80 -18.49
CA ALA A 152 -0.55 12.85 -19.48
C ALA A 152 -0.73 14.25 -18.88
N ALA A 153 -1.78 14.47 -18.10
CA ALA A 153 -2.08 15.77 -17.48
C ALA A 153 -0.96 16.22 -16.55
N LEU A 154 -0.50 15.32 -15.66
CA LEU A 154 0.63 15.61 -14.77
C LEU A 154 1.92 15.85 -15.53
N THR A 155 2.18 15.09 -16.61
CA THR A 155 3.36 15.32 -17.46
C THR A 155 3.33 16.72 -18.07
N GLN A 156 2.18 17.16 -18.58
CA GLN A 156 2.02 18.53 -19.12
C GLN A 156 2.19 19.59 -18.04
N GLU A 157 1.64 19.37 -16.83
CA GLU A 157 1.82 20.25 -15.67
C GLU A 157 3.31 20.41 -15.32
N PHE A 158 4.07 19.32 -15.31
CA PHE A 158 5.50 19.36 -14.98
C PHE A 158 6.32 20.10 -16.04
N LEU A 159 5.97 19.97 -17.32
CA LEU A 159 6.64 20.66 -18.43
C LEU A 159 6.46 22.18 -18.40
N ALA A 160 5.52 22.71 -17.61
CA ALA A 160 5.38 24.15 -17.41
C ALA A 160 6.54 24.76 -16.58
N THR A 161 7.23 23.95 -15.76
CA THR A 161 8.30 24.42 -14.87
C THR A 161 9.61 23.64 -15.01
N GLN A 162 9.59 22.46 -15.62
CA GLN A 162 10.72 21.56 -15.77
C GLN A 162 11.07 21.34 -17.24
N SER A 163 12.34 21.09 -17.54
CA SER A 163 12.77 20.80 -18.90
C SER A 163 12.26 19.43 -19.37
N GLN A 164 11.94 19.30 -20.66
CA GLN A 164 11.49 18.04 -21.25
C GLN A 164 12.44 16.86 -20.99
N PRO A 165 13.78 17.00 -21.11
CA PRO A 165 14.70 15.91 -20.78
C PRO A 165 14.61 15.46 -19.32
N ARG A 166 14.47 16.41 -18.37
CA ARG A 166 14.36 16.13 -16.93
C ARG A 166 13.08 15.35 -16.63
N VAL A 167 11.94 15.77 -17.18
CA VAL A 167 10.66 15.06 -17.02
C VAL A 167 10.73 13.66 -17.63
N ASN A 168 11.29 13.51 -18.83
CA ASN A 168 11.37 12.22 -19.53
C ASN A 168 12.24 11.20 -18.78
N VAL A 169 13.45 11.59 -18.37
CA VAL A 169 14.36 10.67 -17.65
C VAL A 169 13.77 10.24 -16.30
N SER A 170 13.03 11.14 -15.64
CA SER A 170 12.36 10.91 -14.37
C SER A 170 11.20 9.94 -14.50
N ALA A 171 10.28 10.21 -15.43
CA ALA A 171 9.16 9.32 -15.72
C ALA A 171 9.63 7.94 -16.18
N GLN A 172 10.68 7.86 -17.00
CA GLN A 172 11.23 6.57 -17.42
C GLN A 172 11.82 5.79 -16.25
N PHE A 173 12.58 6.43 -15.36
CA PHE A 173 13.09 5.75 -14.16
C PHE A 173 11.97 5.19 -13.29
N GLY A 174 10.89 5.95 -13.09
CA GLY A 174 9.70 5.46 -12.39
C GLY A 174 9.08 4.22 -13.07
N LYS A 175 8.97 4.22 -14.39
CA LYS A 175 8.46 3.08 -15.18
C LYS A 175 9.36 1.85 -15.01
N ASP A 176 10.68 2.03 -15.07
CA ASP A 176 11.64 0.94 -14.90
C ASP A 176 11.55 0.31 -13.50
N VAL A 177 11.37 1.13 -12.45
CA VAL A 177 11.12 0.66 -11.08
C VAL A 177 9.80 -0.12 -11.01
N ALA A 178 8.72 0.41 -11.58
CA ALA A 178 7.42 -0.28 -11.60
C ALA A 178 7.50 -1.63 -12.30
N THR A 179 8.23 -1.74 -13.41
CA THR A 179 8.48 -3.01 -14.09
C THR A 179 9.24 -4.00 -13.19
N ALA A 180 10.29 -3.56 -12.51
CA ALA A 180 11.04 -4.42 -11.58
C ALA A 180 10.16 -4.91 -10.41
N VAL A 181 9.37 -4.02 -9.82
CA VAL A 181 8.46 -4.36 -8.72
C VAL A 181 7.33 -5.28 -9.17
N PHE A 182 6.75 -5.07 -10.36
CA PHE A 182 5.76 -5.98 -10.93
C PHE A 182 6.34 -7.37 -11.18
N ASN A 183 7.53 -7.47 -11.78
CA ASN A 183 8.20 -8.75 -12.00
C ASN A 183 8.50 -9.47 -10.68
N TRP A 184 8.91 -8.73 -9.65
CA TRP A 184 9.07 -9.28 -8.30
C TRP A 184 7.73 -9.76 -7.71
N ALA A 185 6.64 -9.00 -7.87
CA ALA A 185 5.31 -9.40 -7.44
C ALA A 185 4.86 -10.70 -8.12
N GLU A 186 5.17 -10.89 -9.41
CA GLU A 186 4.77 -12.08 -10.18
C GLU A 186 5.35 -13.41 -9.68
N THR A 187 6.33 -13.35 -8.79
CA THR A 187 7.03 -14.51 -8.21
C THR A 187 6.63 -14.81 -6.76
N ASP A 188 5.65 -14.10 -6.20
CA ASP A 188 5.28 -14.20 -4.79
C ASP A 188 4.42 -15.42 -4.42
N GLY A 189 4.02 -16.24 -5.41
CA GLY A 189 3.18 -17.42 -5.21
C GLY A 189 1.68 -17.21 -5.38
N TYR A 190 1.19 -15.98 -5.62
CA TYR A 190 -0.25 -15.67 -5.67
C TYR A 190 -1.03 -16.50 -6.72
N LYS A 191 -0.37 -16.95 -7.79
CA LYS A 191 -0.96 -17.78 -8.85
C LYS A 191 -1.49 -19.12 -8.33
N ASN A 192 -0.93 -19.60 -7.22
CA ASN A 192 -1.34 -20.85 -6.57
C ASN A 192 -2.42 -20.64 -5.49
N ALA A 193 -2.84 -19.39 -5.22
CA ALA A 193 -3.72 -19.09 -4.11
C ALA A 193 -5.11 -19.78 -4.23
N ASN A 194 -5.57 -20.05 -5.45
CA ASN A 194 -6.83 -20.72 -5.77
C ASN A 194 -6.66 -22.15 -6.32
N SER A 195 -5.52 -22.80 -6.09
CA SER A 195 -5.39 -24.23 -6.42
C SER A 195 -6.53 -25.06 -5.78
N ALA A 196 -6.79 -26.25 -6.32
CA ALA A 196 -7.87 -27.10 -5.83
C ALA A 196 -7.75 -27.35 -4.31
N TYR A 197 -8.85 -27.18 -3.59
CA TYR A 197 -8.92 -27.31 -2.14
C TYR A 197 -10.13 -28.13 -1.74
N SER A 198 -9.89 -29.17 -0.95
CA SER A 198 -10.95 -29.98 -0.34
C SER A 198 -11.21 -29.45 1.06
N ILE A 199 -12.45 -29.02 1.32
CA ILE A 199 -12.86 -28.54 2.64
C ILE A 199 -12.81 -29.72 3.62
N PRO A 200 -12.03 -29.64 4.71
CA PRO A 200 -12.05 -30.65 5.77
C PRO A 200 -13.48 -30.87 6.29
N GLY A 201 -13.90 -32.13 6.34
CA GLY A 201 -15.14 -32.52 7.02
C GLY A 201 -14.94 -32.62 8.53
N GLY A 202 -16.05 -32.66 9.28
CA GLY A 202 -16.05 -32.84 10.73
C GLY A 202 -16.82 -31.76 11.48
N ALA A 203 -17.12 -32.03 12.75
CA ALA A 203 -17.79 -31.08 13.62
C ALA A 203 -16.92 -29.84 13.82
N GLY A 204 -17.54 -28.66 13.75
CA GLY A 204 -16.84 -27.37 13.92
C GLY A 204 -16.02 -26.91 12.72
N MET A 205 -15.98 -27.67 11.62
CA MET A 205 -15.32 -27.25 10.39
C MET A 205 -16.20 -26.30 9.57
N TRP A 206 -15.55 -25.32 8.95
CA TRP A 206 -16.18 -24.37 8.04
C TRP A 206 -16.77 -25.08 6.84
N LYS A 207 -17.92 -24.59 6.39
CA LYS A 207 -18.53 -24.96 5.13
C LYS A 207 -19.10 -23.72 4.44
N PRO A 208 -19.35 -23.77 3.12
CA PRO A 208 -19.97 -22.66 2.42
C PRO A 208 -21.29 -22.26 3.08
N THR A 209 -21.51 -20.96 3.22
CA THR A 209 -22.65 -20.41 3.97
C THR A 209 -23.69 -19.81 3.04
N ALA A 210 -24.95 -19.83 3.49
CA ALA A 210 -26.05 -19.16 2.81
C ALA A 210 -25.78 -17.64 2.64
N PRO A 211 -26.40 -17.00 1.63
CA PRO A 211 -27.24 -17.61 0.59
C PRO A 211 -26.43 -18.15 -0.61
N ALA A 212 -25.21 -17.68 -0.81
CA ALA A 212 -24.46 -17.94 -2.05
C ALA A 212 -23.77 -19.31 -2.06
N TYR A 213 -23.46 -19.89 -0.90
CA TYR A 213 -22.66 -21.13 -0.78
C TYR A 213 -21.38 -21.09 -1.64
N ALA A 214 -20.75 -19.92 -1.68
CA ALA A 214 -19.60 -19.67 -2.54
C ALA A 214 -18.39 -20.53 -2.15
N ALA A 215 -17.57 -20.85 -3.15
CA ALA A 215 -16.34 -21.61 -2.99
C ALA A 215 -15.37 -20.94 -1.98
N PRO A 216 -14.51 -21.71 -1.29
CA PRO A 216 -13.51 -21.15 -0.39
C PRO A 216 -12.62 -20.14 -1.12
N ALA A 217 -12.56 -18.92 -0.59
CA ALA A 217 -11.77 -17.85 -1.19
C ALA A 217 -10.28 -18.06 -0.92
N THR A 218 -9.47 -18.24 -1.98
CA THR A 218 -8.00 -18.27 -1.93
C THR A 218 -7.38 -19.13 -0.80
N PRO A 219 -7.67 -20.44 -0.75
CA PRO A 219 -7.22 -21.35 0.32
C PRO A 219 -5.71 -21.37 0.58
N TYR A 220 -4.90 -21.09 -0.44
CA TYR A 220 -3.45 -21.12 -0.34
C TYR A 220 -2.81 -19.72 -0.26
N TRP A 221 -3.59 -18.66 -0.02
CA TRP A 221 -3.04 -17.30 0.11
C TRP A 221 -1.98 -17.17 1.22
N GLY A 222 -2.11 -17.97 2.29
CA GLY A 222 -1.14 -18.04 3.38
C GLY A 222 0.24 -18.58 3.00
N ASN A 223 0.40 -19.11 1.77
CA ASN A 223 1.67 -19.62 1.24
C ASN A 223 2.43 -18.57 0.41
N ASN A 224 1.84 -17.39 0.18
CA ASN A 224 2.52 -16.34 -0.57
C ASN A 224 3.75 -15.86 0.20
N ARG A 225 4.79 -15.43 -0.54
CA ARG A 225 5.96 -14.75 0.01
C ARG A 225 5.50 -13.43 0.64
N THR A 226 5.91 -13.17 1.90
CA THR A 226 5.71 -11.87 2.53
C THR A 226 6.48 -10.78 1.80
N VAL A 227 5.97 -9.56 1.80
CA VAL A 227 6.60 -8.38 1.22
C VAL A 227 7.79 -7.93 2.06
N ILE A 228 7.67 -7.99 3.39
CA ILE A 228 8.77 -7.69 4.31
C ILE A 228 9.30 -8.99 4.92
N THR A 229 10.62 -9.17 4.93
CA THR A 229 11.24 -10.36 5.51
C THR A 229 11.02 -10.41 7.02
N GLY A 230 10.39 -11.48 7.50
CA GLY A 230 10.17 -11.71 8.94
C GLY A 230 8.96 -11.00 9.52
N SER A 231 8.14 -10.31 8.71
CA SER A 231 6.94 -9.59 9.15
C SER A 231 5.92 -10.51 9.85
N ILE A 232 5.87 -11.79 9.46
CA ILE A 232 4.93 -12.77 10.04
C ILE A 232 5.58 -13.74 11.05
N THR A 233 6.79 -13.46 11.51
CA THR A 233 7.45 -14.29 12.54
C THR A 233 6.65 -14.25 13.84
N ALA A 234 6.35 -15.43 14.41
CA ALA A 234 5.62 -15.57 15.67
C ALA A 234 4.23 -14.87 15.72
N THR A 235 3.58 -14.69 14.56
CA THR A 235 2.25 -14.05 14.46
C THR A 235 1.08 -15.02 14.45
N GLN A 236 1.33 -16.33 14.33
CA GLN A 236 0.25 -17.32 14.35
C GLN A 236 -0.38 -17.38 15.74
N PRO A 237 -1.72 -17.34 15.84
CA PRO A 237 -2.41 -17.36 17.11
C PRO A 237 -2.45 -18.79 17.68
N ALA A 238 -2.77 -18.88 18.97
CA ALA A 238 -3.15 -20.15 19.60
C ALA A 238 -4.38 -20.77 18.90
N PRO A 239 -4.66 -22.08 19.08
CA PRO A 239 -5.88 -22.68 18.58
C PRO A 239 -7.14 -21.93 19.05
N PRO A 240 -8.21 -21.87 18.24
CA PRO A 240 -9.46 -21.27 18.66
C PRO A 240 -10.08 -22.05 19.82
N VAL A 241 -11.08 -21.46 20.47
CA VAL A 241 -11.92 -22.14 21.46
C VAL A 241 -12.42 -23.46 20.87
N ALA A 242 -12.22 -24.56 21.60
CA ALA A 242 -12.57 -25.90 21.13
C ALA A 242 -14.06 -25.99 20.82
N TYR A 243 -14.40 -26.56 19.66
CA TYR A 243 -15.79 -26.77 19.27
C TYR A 243 -16.51 -27.67 20.27
N SER A 244 -17.73 -27.28 20.64
CA SER A 244 -18.64 -28.07 21.46
C SER A 244 -20.07 -27.68 21.10
N THR A 245 -21.01 -28.63 21.24
CA THR A 245 -22.45 -28.37 21.13
C THR A 245 -23.12 -28.22 22.49
N ASP A 246 -22.38 -28.40 23.59
CA ASP A 246 -22.88 -28.24 24.96
C ASP A 246 -23.24 -26.77 25.21
N PRO A 247 -24.50 -26.45 25.60
CA PRO A 247 -24.92 -25.09 25.95
C PRO A 247 -24.10 -24.40 27.04
N SER A 248 -23.43 -25.16 27.91
CA SER A 248 -22.56 -24.65 28.96
C SER A 248 -21.12 -24.38 28.51
N SER A 249 -20.75 -24.77 27.29
CA SER A 249 -19.40 -24.63 26.77
C SER A 249 -19.03 -23.19 26.41
N ALA A 250 -17.73 -22.89 26.44
CA ALA A 250 -17.20 -21.61 25.97
C ALA A 250 -17.52 -21.33 24.48
N PHE A 251 -17.57 -22.39 23.65
CA PHE A 251 -17.92 -22.27 22.23
C PHE A 251 -19.37 -21.82 22.04
N TYR A 252 -20.29 -22.47 22.76
CA TYR A 252 -21.69 -22.05 22.75
C TYR A 252 -21.83 -20.63 23.28
N GLY A 253 -21.13 -20.27 24.36
CA GLY A 253 -21.15 -18.93 24.93
C GLY A 253 -20.75 -17.84 23.92
N MET A 254 -19.67 -18.02 23.17
CA MET A 254 -19.26 -17.03 22.17
C MET A 254 -20.20 -16.97 20.95
N ALA A 255 -20.83 -18.08 20.56
CA ALA A 255 -21.84 -18.07 19.51
C ALA A 255 -23.15 -17.40 19.99
N LYS A 256 -23.56 -17.66 21.23
CA LYS A 256 -24.69 -17.00 21.88
C LYS A 256 -24.45 -15.49 21.97
N GLN A 257 -23.23 -15.05 22.25
CA GLN A 257 -22.90 -13.61 22.26
C GLN A 257 -23.17 -12.96 20.89
N VAL A 258 -22.85 -13.63 19.78
CA VAL A 258 -23.16 -13.13 18.42
C VAL A 258 -24.66 -13.07 18.21
N TYR A 259 -25.39 -14.12 18.59
CA TYR A 259 -26.84 -14.16 18.49
C TYR A 259 -27.49 -13.05 19.32
N ASP A 260 -27.18 -12.94 20.60
CA ASP A 260 -27.76 -11.94 21.51
C ASP A 260 -27.50 -10.52 21.00
N ALA A 261 -26.28 -10.22 20.55
CA ALA A 261 -25.96 -8.91 19.97
C ALA A 261 -26.83 -8.58 18.75
N SER A 262 -27.10 -9.56 17.90
CA SER A 262 -27.93 -9.39 16.70
C SER A 262 -29.40 -9.05 17.00
N GLN A 263 -29.91 -9.42 18.19
CA GLN A 263 -31.30 -9.19 18.55
C GLN A 263 -31.59 -7.76 19.01
N VAL A 264 -30.55 -7.02 19.43
CA VAL A 264 -30.68 -5.70 20.05
C VAL A 264 -29.72 -4.66 19.47
N LEU A 265 -29.34 -4.81 18.20
CA LEU A 265 -28.44 -3.86 17.52
C LEU A 265 -29.00 -2.44 17.56
N THR A 266 -28.23 -1.51 18.15
CA THR A 266 -28.51 -0.08 18.05
C THR A 266 -28.24 0.43 16.63
N ASP A 267 -28.79 1.57 16.28
CA ASP A 267 -28.54 2.17 14.96
C ASP A 267 -27.06 2.52 14.76
N GLU A 268 -26.36 2.89 15.83
CA GLU A 268 -24.91 3.10 15.80
C GLU A 268 -24.13 1.80 15.50
N GLN A 269 -24.52 0.68 16.10
CA GLN A 269 -23.89 -0.61 15.83
C GLN A 269 -24.16 -1.11 14.40
N LYS A 270 -25.37 -0.87 13.89
CA LYS A 270 -25.70 -1.12 12.48
C LYS A 270 -24.85 -0.24 11.56
N ALA A 271 -24.76 1.05 11.84
CA ALA A 271 -23.95 2.00 11.07
C ALA A 271 -22.47 1.58 11.05
N MET A 272 -21.93 1.16 12.19
CA MET A 272 -20.57 0.62 12.31
C MET A 272 -20.38 -0.63 11.45
N ALA A 273 -21.32 -1.59 11.48
CA ALA A 273 -21.26 -2.80 10.68
C ALA A 273 -21.34 -2.51 9.16
N ILE A 274 -22.13 -1.52 8.75
CA ILE A 274 -22.21 -1.07 7.34
C ILE A 274 -20.94 -0.33 6.92
N PHE A 275 -20.43 0.57 7.75
CA PHE A 275 -19.21 1.34 7.46
C PHE A 275 -18.03 0.42 7.21
N TRP A 276 -17.84 -0.59 8.06
CA TRP A 276 -16.78 -1.58 7.91
C TRP A 276 -17.14 -2.79 7.04
N ARG A 277 -18.28 -2.77 6.32
CA ARG A 277 -18.63 -3.86 5.39
C ARG A 277 -17.71 -3.89 4.18
N ASP A 278 -17.17 -2.74 3.80
CA ASP A 278 -16.26 -2.44 2.69
C ASP A 278 -16.75 -2.75 1.27
N VAL A 279 -17.65 -3.74 1.09
CA VAL A 279 -18.19 -4.19 -0.20
C VAL A 279 -19.72 -4.21 -0.16
N PRO A 280 -20.43 -3.60 -1.14
CA PRO A 280 -19.88 -2.68 -2.15
C PRO A 280 -19.27 -1.44 -1.48
N GLY A 281 -18.20 -0.87 -2.07
CA GLY A 281 -17.47 0.25 -1.46
C GLY A 281 -16.02 0.34 -1.89
N ALA A 282 -15.11 0.35 -0.92
CA ALA A 282 -13.68 0.60 -1.12
C ALA A 282 -12.84 -0.67 -1.24
N THR A 283 -13.34 -1.86 -0.84
CA THR A 283 -12.54 -3.05 -0.44
C THR A 283 -11.85 -2.86 0.91
N THR A 284 -11.55 -3.92 1.65
CA THR A 284 -10.89 -3.78 2.96
C THR A 284 -9.48 -3.17 2.84
N PRO A 285 -8.62 -3.59 1.89
CA PRO A 285 -7.35 -2.91 1.64
C PRO A 285 -7.54 -1.47 1.14
N GLY A 286 -8.57 -1.21 0.33
CA GLY A 286 -8.85 0.12 -0.21
C GLY A 286 -9.38 1.11 0.82
N HIS A 287 -10.13 0.64 1.81
CA HIS A 287 -10.54 1.46 2.95
C HIS A 287 -9.28 1.97 3.69
N TRP A 288 -8.34 1.08 4.01
CA TRP A 288 -7.08 1.47 4.62
C TRP A 288 -6.20 2.34 3.72
N LEU A 289 -6.18 2.11 2.40
CA LEU A 289 -5.52 3.02 1.46
C LEU A 289 -6.16 4.42 1.46
N SER A 290 -7.49 4.51 1.55
CA SER A 290 -8.20 5.78 1.68
C SER A 290 -7.88 6.49 3.00
N ILE A 291 -7.76 5.75 4.10
CA ILE A 291 -7.29 6.30 5.38
C ILE A 291 -5.85 6.83 5.24
N VAL A 292 -4.93 6.09 4.63
CA VAL A 292 -3.55 6.56 4.38
C VAL A 292 -3.54 7.85 3.57
N GLN A 293 -4.36 7.95 2.53
CA GLN A 293 -4.50 9.17 1.73
C GLN A 293 -4.93 10.37 2.59
N GLN A 294 -5.95 10.19 3.43
CA GLN A 294 -6.45 11.23 4.32
C GLN A 294 -5.39 11.64 5.35
N VAL A 295 -4.65 10.68 5.91
CA VAL A 295 -3.55 10.93 6.87
C VAL A 295 -2.42 11.72 6.20
N ILE A 296 -2.00 11.36 4.99
CA ILE A 296 -0.99 12.09 4.21
C ILE A 296 -1.39 13.55 4.03
N ARG A 297 -2.65 13.81 3.69
CA ARG A 297 -3.21 15.17 3.55
C ARG A 297 -3.20 15.94 4.87
N ILE A 298 -3.69 15.33 5.95
CA ILE A 298 -3.79 15.96 7.28
C ILE A 298 -2.40 16.30 7.83
N LYS A 299 -1.45 15.37 7.69
CA LYS A 299 -0.07 15.55 8.17
C LYS A 299 0.77 16.41 7.24
N ARG A 300 0.26 16.74 6.04
CA ARG A 300 1.00 17.46 4.99
C ARG A 300 2.35 16.78 4.69
N ALA A 301 2.33 15.45 4.64
CA ALA A 301 3.53 14.64 4.49
C ALA A 301 4.28 15.00 3.19
N SER A 302 5.60 15.09 3.26
CA SER A 302 6.43 15.25 2.07
C SER A 302 6.33 14.00 1.18
N LEU A 303 6.77 14.12 -0.08
CA LEU A 303 6.58 13.07 -1.08
C LEU A 303 7.18 11.71 -0.66
N ASP A 304 8.34 11.73 0.00
CA ASP A 304 8.98 10.54 0.55
C ASP A 304 8.26 9.96 1.77
N GLU A 305 7.82 10.79 2.72
CA GLU A 305 7.00 10.38 3.87
C GLU A 305 5.68 9.74 3.40
N GLY A 306 5.01 10.37 2.43
CA GLY A 306 3.77 9.86 1.84
C GLY A 306 3.98 8.54 1.10
N ALA A 307 5.03 8.44 0.29
CA ALA A 307 5.36 7.21 -0.43
C ALA A 307 5.77 6.08 0.52
N LEU A 308 6.49 6.40 1.61
CA LEU A 308 6.84 5.44 2.65
C LEU A 308 5.59 4.92 3.37
N ALA A 309 4.69 5.81 3.77
CA ALA A 309 3.42 5.44 4.40
C ALA A 309 2.58 4.54 3.49
N TYR A 310 2.52 4.86 2.20
CA TYR A 310 1.83 4.07 1.19
C TYR A 310 2.46 2.67 1.04
N ALA A 311 3.80 2.58 0.91
CA ALA A 311 4.52 1.32 0.78
C ALA A 311 4.41 0.41 2.02
N VAL A 312 4.73 0.94 3.19
CA VAL A 312 4.87 0.15 4.42
C VAL A 312 3.49 -0.26 4.95
N THR A 313 2.49 0.60 4.86
CA THR A 313 1.11 0.24 5.27
C THR A 313 0.54 -0.81 4.32
N GLY A 314 0.75 -0.68 3.00
CA GLY A 314 0.35 -1.69 2.04
C GLY A 314 1.03 -3.04 2.30
N ALA A 315 2.34 -3.04 2.58
CA ALA A 315 3.09 -4.24 2.97
C ALA A 315 2.55 -4.88 4.24
N ALA A 316 2.24 -4.09 5.28
CA ALA A 316 1.67 -4.59 6.53
C ALA A 316 0.29 -5.22 6.32
N VAL A 317 -0.58 -4.60 5.51
CA VAL A 317 -1.90 -5.15 5.16
C VAL A 317 -1.74 -6.46 4.38
N ASN A 318 -0.85 -6.53 3.40
CA ASN A 318 -0.62 -7.76 2.63
C ASN A 318 -0.01 -8.89 3.50
N ASP A 319 0.97 -8.59 4.32
CA ASP A 319 1.64 -9.59 5.15
C ASP A 319 0.74 -10.08 6.29
N ALA A 320 -0.09 -9.20 6.86
CA ALA A 320 -1.16 -9.59 7.76
C ALA A 320 -2.16 -10.53 7.05
N LEU A 321 -2.54 -10.24 5.81
CA LEU A 321 -3.41 -11.13 5.03
C LEU A 321 -2.83 -12.54 4.86
N ILE A 322 -1.54 -12.64 4.58
CA ILE A 322 -0.83 -13.93 4.51
C ILE A 322 -0.91 -14.66 5.85
N ALA A 323 -0.61 -13.98 6.97
CA ALA A 323 -0.69 -14.57 8.30
C ALA A 323 -2.13 -15.02 8.68
N ILE A 324 -3.13 -14.23 8.32
CA ILE A 324 -4.55 -14.52 8.54
C ILE A 324 -4.98 -15.76 7.78
N PHE A 325 -4.66 -15.84 6.49
CA PHE A 325 -5.11 -16.96 5.65
C PHE A 325 -4.40 -18.26 6.00
N LYS A 326 -3.17 -18.19 6.51
CA LYS A 326 -2.51 -19.35 7.13
C LYS A 326 -3.32 -19.89 8.31
N ALA A 327 -3.73 -19.03 9.25
CA ALA A 327 -4.56 -19.45 10.38
C ALA A 327 -5.94 -19.95 9.95
N LYS A 328 -6.60 -19.26 9.01
CA LYS A 328 -7.94 -19.62 8.51
C LYS A 328 -7.99 -21.03 7.95
N TYR A 329 -7.03 -21.38 7.11
CA TYR A 329 -7.01 -22.69 6.45
C TYR A 329 -6.27 -23.76 7.27
N GLN A 330 -5.52 -23.36 8.31
CA GLN A 330 -5.04 -24.29 9.34
C GLN A 330 -6.19 -24.77 10.24
N TYR A 331 -7.00 -23.86 10.77
CA TYR A 331 -8.03 -24.20 11.77
C TYR A 331 -9.41 -24.47 11.16
N THR A 332 -9.70 -23.89 9.99
CA THR A 332 -10.95 -24.07 9.24
C THR A 332 -12.20 -23.92 10.12
N LEU A 333 -12.23 -22.92 11.00
CA LEU A 333 -13.29 -22.80 12.00
C LEU A 333 -14.65 -22.39 11.38
N VAL A 334 -15.73 -23.02 11.84
CA VAL A 334 -17.13 -22.75 11.49
C VAL A 334 -17.58 -21.31 11.81
N ARG A 335 -18.40 -20.74 10.92
CA ARG A 335 -18.98 -19.38 11.06
C ARG A 335 -20.19 -19.35 12.01
N PRO A 336 -20.52 -18.20 12.62
CA PRO A 336 -21.69 -18.06 13.48
C PRO A 336 -23.01 -18.50 12.82
N ILE A 337 -23.22 -18.16 11.54
CA ILE A 337 -24.46 -18.54 10.82
C ILE A 337 -24.70 -20.04 10.79
N THR A 338 -23.66 -20.84 10.61
CA THR A 338 -23.78 -22.30 10.62
C THR A 338 -24.08 -22.80 12.03
N TYR A 339 -23.35 -22.32 13.03
CA TYR A 339 -23.52 -22.77 14.41
C TYR A 339 -24.89 -22.38 15.00
N ILE A 340 -25.31 -21.14 14.82
CA ILE A 340 -26.59 -20.63 15.33
C ILE A 340 -27.77 -21.37 14.70
N ARG A 341 -27.71 -21.65 13.39
CA ARG A 341 -28.79 -22.38 12.71
C ARG A 341 -28.83 -23.85 13.11
N GLU A 342 -27.68 -24.53 13.10
CA GLU A 342 -27.63 -25.99 13.18
C GLU A 342 -27.51 -26.52 14.61
N VAL A 343 -26.83 -25.78 15.49
CA VAL A 343 -26.58 -26.21 16.87
C VAL A 343 -27.53 -25.51 17.84
N MET A 344 -27.75 -24.21 17.68
CA MET A 344 -28.71 -23.48 18.54
C MET A 344 -30.16 -23.65 18.08
N GLY A 345 -30.39 -24.23 16.89
CA GLY A 345 -31.72 -24.51 16.36
C GLY A 345 -32.49 -23.29 15.85
N ILE A 346 -31.80 -22.19 15.54
CA ILE A 346 -32.41 -20.93 15.07
C ILE A 346 -32.21 -20.81 13.55
N ASP A 347 -32.86 -21.69 12.81
CA ASP A 347 -32.65 -21.93 11.37
C ASP A 347 -32.87 -20.72 10.46
N THR A 348 -33.74 -19.79 10.86
CA THR A 348 -34.06 -18.55 10.14
C THR A 348 -33.08 -17.40 10.42
N TRP A 349 -32.18 -17.54 11.39
CA TRP A 349 -31.26 -16.47 11.76
C TRP A 349 -30.31 -16.10 10.61
N ASN A 350 -30.09 -14.81 10.35
CA ASN A 350 -29.11 -14.31 9.39
C ASN A 350 -28.18 -13.30 10.05
N ALA A 351 -26.93 -13.29 9.63
CA ALA A 351 -26.00 -12.21 9.95
C ALA A 351 -26.47 -10.90 9.31
N TYR A 352 -26.14 -9.76 9.93
CA TYR A 352 -26.56 -8.44 9.45
C TYR A 352 -25.91 -8.07 8.10
N ILE A 353 -24.70 -8.56 7.84
CA ILE A 353 -24.07 -8.52 6.52
C ILE A 353 -23.79 -9.95 6.02
N GLY A 354 -23.64 -10.08 4.70
CA GLY A 354 -23.31 -11.38 4.08
C GLY A 354 -22.04 -11.99 4.66
N THR A 355 -22.10 -13.28 5.00
CA THR A 355 -20.95 -14.01 5.57
C THR A 355 -19.89 -14.24 4.47
N PRO A 356 -18.63 -13.80 4.66
CA PRO A 356 -17.59 -14.01 3.66
C PRO A 356 -17.22 -15.48 3.47
N ALA A 357 -16.90 -15.87 2.23
CA ALA A 357 -16.65 -17.24 1.80
C ALA A 357 -15.26 -17.79 2.17
N HIS A 358 -14.88 -17.68 3.44
CA HIS A 358 -13.66 -18.24 4.00
C HIS A 358 -13.86 -18.58 5.50
N PRO A 359 -13.01 -19.45 6.09
CA PRO A 359 -13.11 -19.82 7.49
C PRO A 359 -13.12 -18.65 8.46
N GLU A 360 -13.66 -18.89 9.66
CA GLU A 360 -13.92 -17.85 10.65
C GLU A 360 -12.63 -17.33 11.31
N TYR A 361 -11.77 -18.21 11.82
CA TYR A 361 -10.69 -17.81 12.72
C TYR A 361 -9.36 -17.54 11.98
N VAL A 362 -8.68 -16.41 12.14
CA VAL A 362 -9.03 -15.22 12.95
C VAL A 362 -9.83 -14.19 12.15
N SER A 363 -10.33 -13.13 12.80
CA SER A 363 -11.00 -12.02 12.11
C SER A 363 -10.04 -11.27 11.19
N ALA A 364 -10.31 -11.31 9.88
CA ALA A 364 -9.45 -10.69 8.88
C ALA A 364 -9.43 -9.16 9.02
N HIS A 365 -10.61 -8.52 9.12
CA HIS A 365 -10.69 -7.07 9.29
C HIS A 365 -9.93 -6.60 10.52
N SER A 366 -9.96 -7.37 11.61
CA SER A 366 -9.24 -7.02 12.84
C SER A 366 -7.73 -6.99 12.62
N SER A 367 -7.16 -8.04 12.00
CA SER A 367 -5.72 -8.14 11.80
C SER A 367 -5.19 -7.18 10.74
N LEU A 368 -5.89 -7.02 9.60
CA LEU A 368 -5.52 -6.02 8.59
C LEU A 368 -5.52 -4.61 9.18
N SER A 369 -6.55 -4.30 9.98
CA SER A 369 -6.71 -2.99 10.59
C SER A 369 -5.67 -2.70 11.66
N ALA A 370 -5.37 -3.67 12.53
CA ALA A 370 -4.36 -3.50 13.56
C ALA A 370 -2.95 -3.36 12.95
N ALA A 371 -2.63 -4.09 11.88
CA ALA A 371 -1.37 -3.95 11.17
C ALA A 371 -1.23 -2.56 10.54
N ALA A 372 -2.26 -2.09 9.83
CA ALA A 372 -2.25 -0.77 9.21
C ALA A 372 -2.18 0.37 10.25
N ALA A 373 -2.99 0.28 11.32
CA ALA A 373 -2.98 1.23 12.42
C ALA A 373 -1.62 1.30 13.12
N GLY A 374 -0.96 0.16 13.34
CA GLY A 374 0.38 0.09 13.91
C GLY A 374 1.40 0.81 13.05
N VAL A 375 1.39 0.59 11.72
CA VAL A 375 2.28 1.32 10.81
C VAL A 375 2.05 2.83 10.86
N LEU A 376 0.80 3.27 10.80
CA LEU A 376 0.50 4.70 10.82
C LEU A 376 0.86 5.35 12.16
N GLN A 377 0.70 4.62 13.27
CA GLN A 377 1.13 5.05 14.60
C GLN A 377 2.65 5.23 14.68
N GLU A 378 3.42 4.31 14.11
CA GLU A 378 4.89 4.40 14.07
C GLU A 378 5.37 5.55 13.16
N LEU A 379 4.75 5.73 12.00
CA LEU A 379 5.19 6.75 11.03
C LEU A 379 4.75 8.17 11.40
N PHE A 380 3.54 8.35 11.92
CA PHE A 380 2.94 9.67 12.10
C PHE A 380 2.66 10.06 13.56
N GLY A 381 3.00 9.18 14.50
CA GLY A 381 2.70 9.37 15.91
C GLY A 381 1.19 9.46 16.14
N ASN A 382 0.78 10.26 17.13
CA ASN A 382 -0.63 10.46 17.40
C ASN A 382 -1.32 11.25 16.26
N ILE A 383 -2.45 10.74 15.79
CA ILE A 383 -3.29 11.42 14.79
C ILE A 383 -4.19 12.50 15.41
N ASN A 384 -4.33 12.51 16.75
CA ASN A 384 -5.32 13.31 17.48
C ASN A 384 -6.74 12.96 17.01
N SER A 385 -7.52 13.95 16.55
CA SER A 385 -8.84 13.70 15.96
C SER A 385 -8.69 13.39 14.47
N PHE A 386 -9.13 12.21 14.05
CA PHE A 386 -9.23 11.80 12.66
C PHE A 386 -10.69 11.52 12.32
N THR A 387 -11.23 12.21 11.32
CA THR A 387 -12.55 11.91 10.77
C THR A 387 -12.38 11.18 9.46
N ASP A 388 -12.91 9.97 9.38
CA ASP A 388 -12.82 9.13 8.19
C ASP A 388 -13.97 9.40 7.22
N HIS A 389 -13.61 9.89 6.05
CA HIS A 389 -14.49 10.26 4.94
C HIS A 389 -14.50 9.24 3.79
N THR A 390 -13.98 8.02 4.01
CA THR A 390 -13.86 7.01 2.93
C THR A 390 -15.17 6.80 2.16
N TYR A 391 -16.33 6.87 2.84
CA TYR A 391 -17.63 6.55 2.25
C TYR A 391 -18.58 7.73 2.04
N ASP A 392 -18.09 8.97 2.08
CA ASP A 392 -18.91 10.17 1.82
C ASP A 392 -19.65 10.06 0.47
N TYR A 393 -18.98 9.51 -0.55
CA TYR A 393 -19.56 9.29 -1.89
C TYR A 393 -20.72 8.28 -1.92
N MET A 394 -20.89 7.49 -0.86
CA MET A 394 -22.01 6.56 -0.67
C MET A 394 -23.08 7.11 0.28
N GLY A 395 -22.89 8.32 0.81
CA GLY A 395 -23.80 8.92 1.78
C GLY A 395 -23.74 8.29 3.17
N LEU A 396 -22.67 7.55 3.51
CA LEU A 396 -22.47 7.09 4.88
C LEU A 396 -21.95 8.25 5.74
N ALA A 397 -22.42 8.36 6.98
CA ALA A 397 -21.89 9.34 7.91
C ALA A 397 -20.41 9.06 8.19
N PRO A 398 -19.54 10.09 8.16
CA PRO A 398 -18.13 9.92 8.48
C PRO A 398 -17.95 9.60 9.97
N ARG A 399 -16.85 8.94 10.31
CA ARG A 399 -16.60 8.43 11.67
C ARG A 399 -15.35 9.04 12.27
N THR A 400 -15.43 9.54 13.50
CA THR A 400 -14.34 10.26 14.16
C THR A 400 -13.65 9.38 15.21
N TYR A 401 -12.32 9.37 15.18
CA TYR A 401 -11.48 8.56 16.04
C TYR A 401 -10.39 9.41 16.70
N THR A 402 -9.97 8.99 17.89
CA THR A 402 -8.94 9.68 18.69
C THR A 402 -7.54 9.08 18.56
N SER A 403 -7.42 7.94 17.87
CA SER A 403 -6.16 7.24 17.62
C SER A 403 -6.31 6.23 16.48
N PHE A 404 -5.19 5.83 15.86
CA PHE A 404 -5.20 4.74 14.87
C PHE A 404 -5.68 3.40 15.47
N ALA A 405 -5.33 3.14 16.74
CA ALA A 405 -5.81 1.96 17.45
C ALA A 405 -7.34 1.96 17.62
N ALA A 406 -7.97 3.13 17.82
CA ALA A 406 -9.42 3.24 17.89
C ALA A 406 -10.09 2.88 16.56
N ILE A 407 -9.52 3.29 15.42
CA ILE A 407 -9.99 2.88 14.08
C ILE A 407 -9.96 1.35 13.96
N ALA A 408 -8.83 0.73 14.33
CA ALA A 408 -8.69 -0.72 14.23
C ALA A 408 -9.60 -1.51 15.17
N ASN A 409 -9.78 -1.02 16.40
CA ASN A 409 -10.67 -1.64 17.38
C ASN A 409 -12.13 -1.57 16.91
N GLU A 410 -12.53 -0.46 16.29
CA GLU A 410 -13.87 -0.32 15.73
C GLU A 410 -14.08 -1.26 14.53
N ALA A 411 -13.12 -1.31 13.61
CA ALA A 411 -13.12 -2.26 12.50
C ALA A 411 -13.27 -3.70 12.99
N GLY A 412 -12.60 -4.06 14.09
CA GLY A 412 -12.71 -5.37 14.72
C GLY A 412 -14.09 -5.64 15.33
N ILE A 413 -14.56 -4.77 16.24
CA ILE A 413 -15.84 -4.98 16.93
C ILE A 413 -17.05 -4.89 16.00
N SER A 414 -16.96 -4.13 14.90
CA SER A 414 -17.98 -4.11 13.84
C SER A 414 -18.33 -5.53 13.35
N ARG A 415 -17.40 -6.48 13.44
CA ARG A 415 -17.59 -7.85 12.95
C ARG A 415 -18.50 -8.69 13.84
N LEU A 416 -18.56 -8.36 15.14
CA LEU A 416 -19.54 -8.91 16.08
C LEU A 416 -20.94 -8.39 15.71
N TYR A 417 -21.07 -7.07 15.57
CA TYR A 417 -22.36 -6.44 15.23
C TYR A 417 -22.87 -6.84 13.85
N ALA A 418 -21.94 -7.12 12.93
CA ALA A 418 -22.23 -7.70 11.63
C ALA A 418 -22.72 -9.16 11.69
N GLY A 419 -22.53 -9.87 12.81
CA GLY A 419 -22.95 -11.27 12.99
C GLY A 419 -22.00 -12.32 12.39
N ILE A 420 -20.75 -11.99 12.11
CA ILE A 420 -19.88 -12.86 11.27
C ILE A 420 -18.59 -13.32 11.93
N HIS A 421 -18.25 -12.79 13.11
CA HIS A 421 -17.08 -13.19 13.89
C HIS A 421 -17.38 -13.31 15.37
N TYR A 422 -16.70 -14.25 16.03
CA TYR A 422 -16.71 -14.36 17.50
C TYR A 422 -15.73 -13.34 18.12
N VAL A 423 -16.00 -12.86 19.34
CA VAL A 423 -15.12 -11.91 20.04
C VAL A 423 -13.68 -12.44 20.22
N PRO A 424 -13.44 -13.71 20.61
CA PRO A 424 -12.08 -14.25 20.66
C PRO A 424 -11.35 -14.19 19.31
N SER A 425 -12.06 -14.37 18.19
CA SER A 425 -11.51 -14.28 16.83
C SER A 425 -11.14 -12.84 16.46
N ILE A 426 -11.90 -11.86 16.96
CA ILE A 426 -11.61 -10.42 16.82
C ILE A 426 -10.34 -10.07 17.59
N GLN A 427 -10.26 -10.46 18.87
CA GLN A 427 -9.10 -10.19 19.74
C GLN A 427 -7.82 -10.84 19.20
N ALA A 428 -7.89 -12.10 18.80
CA ALA A 428 -6.76 -12.81 18.19
C ALA A 428 -6.31 -12.16 16.86
N GLY A 429 -7.27 -11.65 16.08
CA GLY A 429 -6.97 -10.89 14.86
C GLY A 429 -6.24 -9.58 15.16
N LEU A 430 -6.76 -8.76 16.09
CA LEU A 430 -6.10 -7.51 16.50
C LEU A 430 -4.66 -7.79 16.96
N GLU A 431 -4.47 -8.81 17.79
CA GLU A 431 -3.14 -9.20 18.28
C GLU A 431 -2.21 -9.65 17.15
N GLN A 432 -2.69 -10.50 16.24
CA GLN A 432 -1.93 -10.94 15.07
C GLN A 432 -1.49 -9.74 14.21
N GLY A 433 -2.38 -8.77 13.99
CA GLY A 433 -2.06 -7.57 13.22
C GLY A 433 -1.00 -6.69 13.87
N ARG A 434 -1.10 -6.45 15.20
CA ARG A 434 -0.08 -5.68 15.95
C ARG A 434 1.29 -6.32 15.84
N LYS A 435 1.39 -7.64 16.01
CA LYS A 435 2.67 -8.35 15.84
C LYS A 435 3.26 -8.17 14.44
N VAL A 436 2.44 -8.10 13.40
CA VAL A 436 2.92 -7.82 12.03
C VAL A 436 3.54 -6.44 11.93
N SER A 437 2.87 -5.39 12.41
CA SER A 437 3.46 -4.05 12.43
C SER A 437 4.71 -3.99 13.30
N ASP A 438 4.71 -4.61 14.48
CA ASP A 438 5.86 -4.61 15.38
C ASP A 438 7.08 -5.27 14.73
N ASN A 439 6.87 -6.41 14.06
CA ASN A 439 7.92 -7.12 13.32
C ASN A 439 8.49 -6.27 12.18
N ILE A 440 7.67 -5.49 11.49
CA ILE A 440 8.11 -4.59 10.41
C ILE A 440 9.09 -3.54 10.93
N PHE A 441 8.85 -2.96 12.11
CA PHE A 441 9.72 -1.94 12.72
C PHE A 441 10.81 -2.50 13.63
N SER A 442 10.77 -3.80 13.96
CA SER A 442 11.84 -4.46 14.71
C SER A 442 13.20 -4.27 14.05
N LYS A 443 14.21 -3.98 14.88
CA LYS A 443 15.62 -3.93 14.45
C LYS A 443 16.10 -5.37 14.28
N LYS A 444 16.72 -5.67 13.13
CA LYS A 444 17.47 -6.91 12.94
C LYS A 444 18.84 -6.81 13.58
#